data_AF-A0A822BS72-F1
#
_entry.id   AF-A0A822BS72-F1
#
_cell.length_a   1.000
_cell.length_b   1.000
_cell.length_c   1.000
_cell.angle_alpha   90.00
_cell.angle_beta   90.00
_cell.angle_gamma   90.00
#
_symmetry.space_group_name_H-M   'P 1'
#
loop_
_entity.id
_entity.type
_entity.pdbx_description
1 polymer ?
#
loop_
_entity_poly.entity_id
_entity_poly.type
_entity_poly.pdbx_seq_one_letter_code
_entity_poly.pdbx_strand_id
1 'polypeptide(L)'
;DTLPNTKNEVNEKRNYYGEKYWKGTKFARPTYYKDELEKLKAHRIPVHAFFIEQRAEAVFKQIVNETGGRCEMLDINSSSSSQMLTDLVTEEILRNVRRSTKGNALVEAY
;
A
#
# COMPACT_ATOMS: atom_id res chain seq x y z
N ASP A 1 11.22 7.77 -7.30
CA ASP A 1 10.25 6.67 -7.53
C ASP A 1 9.57 6.69 -8.89
N THR A 2 9.64 5.56 -9.59
CA THR A 2 8.94 5.35 -10.86
C THR A 2 7.48 4.93 -10.63
N LEU A 3 6.59 5.31 -11.55
CA LEU A 3 5.17 4.93 -11.55
C LEU A 3 5.00 3.39 -11.59
N PRO A 4 3.85 2.84 -11.15
CA PRO A 4 3.57 1.42 -11.28
C PRO A 4 3.59 1.01 -12.75
N ASN A 5 4.13 -0.18 -13.01
CA ASN A 5 4.05 -0.79 -14.34
C ASN A 5 2.58 -0.92 -14.76
N THR A 6 2.29 -0.57 -16.01
CA THR A 6 1.01 -0.86 -16.63
C THR A 6 0.82 -2.36 -16.81
N LYS A 7 -0.43 -2.81 -17.00
CA LYS A 7 -0.73 -4.22 -17.28
C LYS A 7 -0.04 -4.72 -18.56
N ASN A 8 0.10 -3.84 -19.55
CA ASN A 8 0.83 -4.15 -20.79
C ASN A 8 2.33 -4.32 -20.53
N GLU A 9 2.95 -3.40 -19.78
CA GLU A 9 4.37 -3.54 -19.42
C GLU A 9 4.65 -4.82 -18.61
N VAL A 10 3.73 -5.23 -17.73
CA VAL A 10 3.87 -6.50 -16.99
C VAL A 10 3.94 -7.67 -17.98
N ASN A 11 3.09 -7.70 -19.01
CA ASN A 11 3.10 -8.76 -20.01
C ASN A 11 4.32 -8.66 -20.94
N GLU A 12 4.68 -7.48 -21.41
CA GLU A 12 5.82 -7.26 -22.32
C GLU A 12 7.15 -7.63 -21.66
N LYS A 13 7.41 -7.13 -20.44
CA LYS A 13 8.65 -7.43 -19.70
C LYS A 13 8.72 -8.92 -19.34
N ARG A 14 7.58 -9.56 -19.11
CA ARG A 14 7.49 -11.00 -18.86
C ARG A 14 7.77 -11.82 -20.11
N ASN A 15 7.26 -11.39 -21.26
CA ASN A 15 7.48 -12.04 -22.56
C ASN A 15 8.96 -12.10 -22.95
N TYR A 16 9.79 -11.15 -22.49
CA TYR A 16 11.23 -11.16 -22.72
C TYR A 16 11.91 -12.48 -22.28
N TYR A 17 11.49 -13.05 -21.14
CA TYR A 17 11.98 -14.34 -20.65
C TYR A 17 11.10 -15.53 -21.06
N GLY A 18 9.86 -15.25 -21.49
CA GLY A 18 8.87 -16.23 -21.93
C GLY A 18 8.20 -17.00 -20.79
N GLU A 19 6.95 -17.45 -21.00
CA GLU A 19 6.15 -18.14 -19.97
C GLU A 19 6.81 -19.40 -19.40
N LYS A 20 7.60 -20.12 -20.21
CA LYS A 20 8.30 -21.34 -19.77
C LYS A 20 9.29 -21.07 -18.64
N TYR A 21 9.98 -19.93 -18.68
CA TYR A 21 10.90 -19.50 -17.62
C TYR A 21 10.15 -19.28 -16.31
N TRP A 22 9.02 -18.59 -16.37
CA TRP A 22 8.27 -18.20 -15.19
C TRP A 22 7.47 -19.32 -14.53
N LYS A 23 7.01 -20.31 -15.30
CA LYS A 23 6.10 -21.38 -14.86
C LYS A 23 6.62 -22.19 -13.66
N GLY A 24 7.94 -22.34 -13.52
CA GLY A 24 8.59 -23.04 -12.40
C GLY A 24 8.91 -22.16 -11.19
N THR A 25 8.58 -20.86 -11.26
CA THR A 25 8.94 -19.88 -10.22
C THR A 25 7.74 -19.49 -9.38
N LYS A 26 7.99 -18.86 -8.22
CA LYS A 26 6.94 -18.20 -7.43
C LYS A 26 6.20 -17.08 -8.17
N PHE A 27 6.74 -16.62 -9.30
CA PHE A 27 6.17 -15.60 -10.17
C PHE A 27 5.48 -16.21 -11.40
N ALA A 28 5.09 -17.49 -11.35
CA ALA A 28 4.40 -18.14 -12.44
C ALA A 28 3.10 -17.43 -12.85
N ARG A 29 2.45 -16.73 -11.93
CA ARG A 29 1.27 -15.91 -12.21
C ARG A 29 1.70 -14.45 -12.41
N PRO A 30 1.39 -13.82 -13.55
CA PRO A 30 1.57 -12.38 -13.70
C PRO A 30 0.63 -11.65 -12.76
N THR A 31 1.15 -10.62 -12.09
CA THR A 31 0.41 -9.85 -11.11
C THR A 31 0.45 -8.38 -11.48
N TYR A 32 -0.72 -7.76 -11.59
CA TYR A 32 -0.89 -6.33 -11.78
C TYR A 32 -1.47 -5.71 -10.51
N TYR A 33 -1.01 -4.50 -10.16
CA TYR A 33 -1.31 -3.92 -8.85
C TYR A 33 -2.82 -3.76 -8.61
N LYS A 34 -3.62 -3.42 -9.62
CA LYS A 34 -5.09 -3.31 -9.47
C LYS A 34 -5.75 -4.67 -9.18
N ASP A 35 -5.23 -5.74 -9.77
CA ASP A 35 -5.77 -7.09 -9.53
C ASP A 35 -5.51 -7.54 -8.08
N GLU A 36 -4.41 -7.09 -7.45
CA GLU A 36 -4.16 -7.30 -6.02
C GLU A 36 -4.97 -6.33 -5.14
N LEU A 37 -5.12 -5.08 -5.58
CA LEU A 37 -5.88 -4.06 -4.86
C LEU A 37 -7.36 -4.46 -4.68
N GLU A 38 -7.97 -5.04 -5.73
CA GLU A 38 -9.33 -5.58 -5.64
C GLU A 38 -9.44 -6.72 -4.62
N LYS A 39 -8.42 -7.56 -4.48
CA LYS A 39 -8.41 -8.60 -3.42
C LYS A 39 -8.33 -7.97 -2.04
N LEU A 40 -7.47 -6.97 -1.85
CA LEU A 40 -7.34 -6.27 -0.56
C LEU A 40 -8.66 -5.60 -0.17
N LYS A 41 -9.30 -4.93 -1.13
CA LYS A 41 -10.63 -4.34 -0.98
C LYS A 41 -11.70 -5.37 -0.62
N ALA A 42 -11.72 -6.53 -1.30
CA ALA A 42 -12.64 -7.62 -1.00
C ALA A 42 -12.48 -8.15 0.44
N HIS A 43 -11.25 -8.13 0.97
CA HIS A 43 -10.95 -8.52 2.35
C HIS A 43 -11.05 -7.37 3.36
N ARG A 44 -11.45 -6.16 2.91
CA ARG A 44 -11.52 -4.93 3.73
C ARG A 44 -10.19 -4.60 4.41
N ILE A 45 -9.08 -4.83 3.71
CA ILE A 45 -7.74 -4.51 4.17
C ILE A 45 -7.38 -3.11 3.65
N PRO A 46 -7.23 -2.10 4.53
CA PRO A 46 -6.81 -0.77 4.13
C PRO A 46 -5.33 -0.79 3.70
N VAL A 47 -5.00 -0.05 2.65
CA VAL A 47 -3.61 0.15 2.21
C VAL A 47 -3.21 1.57 2.56
N HIS A 48 -2.23 1.72 3.45
CA HIS A 48 -1.60 3.00 3.73
C HIS A 48 -0.38 3.17 2.81
N ALA A 49 -0.27 4.33 2.17
CA ALA A 49 0.80 4.61 1.22
C ALA A 49 1.54 5.88 1.60
N PHE A 50 2.86 5.84 1.50
CA PHE A 50 3.72 6.94 1.91
C PHE A 50 4.73 7.22 0.81
N PHE A 51 4.84 8.47 0.37
CA PHE A 51 5.70 8.83 -0.76
C PHE A 51 6.75 9.86 -0.36
N ILE A 52 7.95 9.74 -0.94
CA ILE A 52 9.01 10.74 -0.80
C ILE A 52 8.94 11.75 -1.95
N GLU A 53 8.71 11.25 -3.16
CA GLU A 53 8.67 12.08 -4.37
C GLU A 53 7.22 12.36 -4.80
N GLN A 54 6.95 13.62 -5.14
CA GLN A 54 5.61 14.09 -5.48
C GLN A 54 4.99 13.38 -6.70
N ARG A 55 5.80 12.85 -7.63
CA ARG A 55 5.28 12.10 -8.78
C ARG A 55 4.55 10.80 -8.39
N ALA A 56 4.81 10.24 -7.21
CA ALA A 56 4.14 9.05 -6.70
C ALA A 56 2.80 9.37 -6.02
N GLU A 57 2.58 10.62 -5.60
CA GLU A 57 1.41 11.07 -4.84
C GLU A 57 0.10 10.69 -5.53
N ALA A 58 -0.02 10.96 -6.83
CA ALA A 58 -1.27 10.76 -7.58
C ALA A 58 -1.70 9.29 -7.57
N VAL A 59 -0.75 8.37 -7.76
CA VAL A 59 -0.99 6.93 -7.77
C VAL A 59 -1.29 6.44 -6.36
N PHE A 60 -0.53 6.90 -5.36
CA PHE A 60 -0.72 6.45 -3.98
C PHE A 60 -2.06 6.92 -3.43
N LYS A 61 -2.49 8.14 -3.76
CA LYS A 61 -3.85 8.61 -3.46
C LYS A 61 -4.93 7.73 -4.12
N GLN A 62 -4.75 7.30 -5.37
CA GLN A 62 -5.69 6.38 -6.01
C GLN A 62 -5.81 5.06 -5.24
N ILE A 63 -4.68 4.43 -4.91
CA ILE A 63 -4.63 3.17 -4.16
C ILE A 63 -5.30 3.30 -2.80
N VAL A 64 -4.99 4.38 -2.08
CA VAL A 64 -5.51 4.65 -0.74
C VAL A 64 -7.01 4.92 -0.77
N ASN A 65 -7.50 5.69 -1.74
CA ASN A 65 -8.92 5.99 -1.89
C ASN A 65 -9.76 4.74 -2.16
N GLU A 66 -9.21 3.75 -2.87
CA GLU A 66 -9.91 2.49 -3.15
C GLU A 66 -10.02 1.56 -1.94
N THR A 67 -9.13 1.70 -0.96
CA THR A 67 -9.03 0.80 0.21
C THR A 67 -9.34 1.46 1.55
N GLY A 68 -9.46 2.79 1.59
CA GLY A 68 -9.77 3.56 2.81
C GLY A 68 -8.58 3.75 3.75
N GLY A 69 -7.35 3.77 3.23
CA GLY A 69 -6.14 3.99 4.03
C GLY A 69 -5.76 5.46 4.23
N ARG A 70 -4.48 5.72 4.52
CA ARG A 70 -3.88 7.06 4.60
C ARG A 70 -2.81 7.24 3.52
N CYS A 71 -2.70 8.46 2.99
CA CYS A 71 -1.71 8.83 1.98
C CYS A 71 -0.96 10.09 2.44
N GLU A 72 0.32 9.96 2.78
CA GLU A 72 1.11 11.08 3.32
C GLU A 72 2.52 11.14 2.72
N MET A 73 3.09 12.35 2.69
CA MET A 73 4.46 12.56 2.23
C MET A 73 5.44 12.28 3.37
N LEU A 74 6.47 11.48 3.11
CA LEU A 74 7.59 11.27 4.02
C LEU A 74 8.73 12.22 3.65
N ASP A 75 9.02 13.13 4.57
CA ASP A 75 10.27 13.88 4.56
C ASP A 75 11.34 13.11 5.33
N ILE A 76 12.27 12.48 4.61
CA ILE A 76 13.34 11.65 5.19
C ILE A 76 14.26 12.47 6.12
N ASN A 77 14.36 13.78 5.90
CA ASN A 77 15.24 14.65 6.68
C ASN A 77 14.57 15.15 7.97
N SER A 78 13.28 14.88 8.15
CA SER A 78 12.53 15.28 9.32
C SER A 78 12.28 14.09 10.25
N SER A 79 12.52 14.28 11.55
CA SER A 79 12.12 13.33 12.59
C SER A 79 10.60 13.08 12.61
N SER A 80 9.80 14.02 12.08
CA SER A 80 8.34 13.90 12.00
C SER A 80 7.87 12.70 11.18
N SER A 81 8.63 12.26 10.18
CA SER A 81 8.28 11.11 9.34
C SER A 81 8.34 9.80 10.10
N SER A 82 9.28 9.67 11.05
CA SER A 82 9.37 8.51 11.93
C SER A 82 8.22 8.46 12.93
N GLN A 83 7.80 9.62 13.45
CA GLN A 83 6.66 9.76 14.33
C GLN A 83 5.37 9.40 13.59
N MET A 84 5.13 9.96 12.41
CA MET A 84 3.97 9.66 11.57
C MET A 84 3.77 8.16 11.31
N LEU A 85 4.85 7.44 10.98
CA LEU A 85 4.80 5.99 10.77
C LEU A 85 4.52 5.25 12.09
N THR A 86 5.12 5.69 13.19
CA THR A 86 4.93 5.10 14.52
C THR A 86 3.51 5.31 15.02
N ASP A 87 2.96 6.52 14.85
CA ASP A 87 1.61 6.88 15.24
C ASP A 87 0.60 6.11 14.41
N LEU A 88 0.79 5.98 13.09
CA LEU A 88 -0.09 5.14 12.27
C LEU A 88 -0.17 3.70 12.79
N VAL A 89 0.97 3.07 13.03
CA VAL A 89 1.02 1.67 13.50
C VAL A 89 0.42 1.57 14.89
N THR A 90 0.70 2.52 15.77
CA THR A 90 0.19 2.56 17.15
C THR A 90 -1.32 2.75 17.16
N GLU A 91 -1.85 3.71 16.38
CA GLU A 91 -3.28 3.94 16.19
C GLU A 91 -3.99 2.67 15.71
N GLU A 92 -3.42 1.99 14.71
CA GLU A 92 -4.02 0.79 14.12
C GLU A 92 -4.00 -0.40 15.10
N ILE A 93 -2.94 -0.53 15.89
CA ILE A 93 -2.88 -1.50 17.00
C ILE A 93 -3.95 -1.16 18.04
N LEU A 94 -4.04 0.10 18.50
CA LEU A 94 -5.00 0.53 19.52
C LEU A 94 -6.46 0.29 19.07
N ARG A 95 -6.77 0.58 17.80
CA ARG A 95 -8.07 0.29 17.18
C ARG A 95 -8.38 -1.22 17.14
N ASN A 96 -7.36 -2.06 16.89
CA ASN A 96 -7.53 -3.51 16.81
C ASN A 96 -7.54 -4.21 18.19
N VAL A 97 -6.84 -3.68 19.20
CA VAL A 97 -6.80 -4.22 20.58
C VAL A 97 -8.19 -4.20 21.23
N ARG A 98 -9.06 -3.25 20.83
CA ARG A 98 -10.49 -3.27 21.17
C ARG A 98 -11.33 -2.88 19.96
N ARG A 99 -11.86 -3.88 19.25
CA ARG A 99 -12.91 -3.72 18.22
C ARG A 99 -14.20 -3.12 18.83
N SER A 100 -14.25 -1.81 19.07
CA SER A 100 -15.40 -1.02 19.51
C SER A 100 -15.06 0.47 19.54
N THR A 101 -16.05 1.33 19.80
CA THR A 101 -15.94 2.76 20.18
C THR A 101 -14.86 3.09 21.22
N LYS A 102 -14.40 2.12 22.01
CA LYS A 102 -13.32 2.28 23.00
C LYS A 102 -11.91 2.30 22.37
N GLY A 103 -11.71 1.72 21.18
CA GLY A 103 -10.43 1.77 20.47
C GLY A 103 -10.11 3.19 19.97
N ASN A 104 -11.10 3.88 19.41
CA ASN A 104 -10.95 5.29 19.01
C ASN A 104 -10.70 6.20 20.21
N ALA A 105 -11.32 5.92 21.36
CA ALA A 105 -11.05 6.67 22.59
C ALA A 105 -9.62 6.48 23.13
N LEU A 106 -8.97 5.34 22.85
CA LEU A 106 -7.55 5.14 23.17
C LEU A 106 -6.64 5.92 22.22
N VAL A 107 -7.05 6.05 20.95
CA VAL A 107 -6.34 6.89 19.99
C VAL A 107 -6.45 8.37 20.36
N GLU A 108 -7.61 8.86 20.78
CA GLU A 108 -7.77 10.27 21.20
C GLU A 108 -7.03 10.62 22.52
N ALA A 109 -6.74 9.61 23.35
CA ALA A 109 -6.02 9.79 24.61
C ALA A 109 -4.49 9.69 24.47
N TYR A 110 -4.00 9.25 23.30
CA TYR A 110 -2.59 9.14 22.95
C TYR A 110 -2.13 10.44 22.26
#